data_AF-A0A1A6HK61-F1
#
_entry.id   AF-A0A1A6HK61-F1
#
_cell.length_a   1.000
_cell.length_b   1.000
_cell.length_c   1.000
_cell.angle_alpha   90.00
_cell.angle_beta   90.00
_cell.angle_gamma   90.00
#
_symmetry.space_group_name_H-M   'P 1'
#
loop_
_entity.id
_entity.type
_entity.pdbx_description
1 polymer ?
#
loop_
_entity_poly.entity_id
_entity_poly.type
_entity_poly.pdbx_seq_one_letter_code
_entity_poly.pdbx_strand_id
1 'polypeptide(L)'
;QIFEQVLSELEPLCLAEQDFISKFFKLQQHQNMSASMTEEDVDGSSLSRQHSSGSLLPVSSEKDMIRQMMIKIFRCIEPELNNLIALGDKIDSFNSLYMLVKMSHHVWTAQNVDPASFLSTTLGNVLVTVKRNFDKCISNQIRQMEEVKISKKSKVGILPFVAEFEEFAGLAESIFKNAERRGDLDKAYTKLIRGVFVNVEKVANESQKTPRDVVMMENFHHIFATLSRLKISCLEAEKKEAKQKYTDHLQSYVIYSLGQPLEKLNHFFEGVEARVAQGIREEEVSYQLAFNKQELRKVIKEYPGKEVKKGLDNLYKKVVWHSMQDEFIRQYKHFEGLIARCYPGSGVTMEFTIQDILDYCSSIAQSH
;
A
#
# COMPACT_ATOMS: atom_id res chain seq x y z
N GLN A 1 18.89 -10.60 11.03
CA GLN A 1 19.95 -11.64 11.10
C GLN A 1 20.15 -12.15 12.51
N ILE A 2 20.48 -11.31 13.51
CA ILE A 2 20.69 -11.74 14.91
C ILE A 2 19.47 -12.48 15.48
N PHE A 3 18.26 -11.93 15.30
CA PHE A 3 17.02 -12.55 15.80
C PHE A 3 16.80 -13.98 15.25
N GLU A 4 17.04 -14.20 13.96
CA GLU A 4 16.93 -15.52 13.33
C GLU A 4 17.94 -16.51 13.90
N GLN A 5 19.19 -16.04 14.07
CA GLN A 5 20.26 -16.87 14.59
C GLN A 5 19.96 -17.30 16.03
N VAL A 6 19.45 -16.38 16.86
CA VAL A 6 19.02 -16.71 18.22
C VAL A 6 17.94 -17.80 18.21
N LEU A 7 16.92 -17.69 17.36
CA LEU A 7 15.85 -18.70 17.29
C LEU A 7 16.35 -20.06 16.77
N SER A 8 17.22 -20.04 15.75
CA SER A 8 17.78 -21.24 15.12
C SER A 8 18.68 -22.05 16.04
N GLU A 9 19.38 -21.38 16.98
CA GLU A 9 20.20 -22.05 18.00
C GLU A 9 19.36 -22.50 19.21
N LEU A 10 18.34 -21.72 19.57
CA LEU A 10 17.51 -21.98 20.75
C LEU A 10 16.59 -23.19 20.60
N GLU A 11 15.97 -23.33 19.44
CA GLU A 11 15.04 -24.42 19.12
C GLU A 11 15.67 -25.82 19.30
N PRO A 12 16.82 -26.16 18.67
CA PRO A 12 17.43 -27.49 18.85
C PRO A 12 17.88 -27.74 20.29
N LEU A 13 18.33 -26.72 21.02
CA LEU A 13 18.69 -26.85 22.44
C LEU A 13 17.49 -27.23 23.29
N CYS A 14 16.34 -26.57 23.08
CA CYS A 14 15.12 -26.88 23.83
C CYS A 14 14.59 -28.28 23.49
N LEU A 15 14.65 -28.68 22.21
CA LEU A 15 14.23 -30.02 21.78
C LEU A 15 15.14 -31.12 22.34
N ALA A 16 16.46 -30.91 22.32
CA ALA A 16 17.43 -31.84 22.88
C ALA A 16 17.26 -32.02 24.40
N GLU A 17 17.05 -30.93 25.14
CA GLU A 17 16.81 -31.01 26.59
C GLU A 17 15.48 -31.69 26.90
N GLN A 18 14.42 -31.41 26.13
CA GLN A 18 13.14 -32.10 26.30
C GLN A 18 13.25 -33.61 26.07
N ASP A 19 13.99 -34.02 25.03
CA ASP A 19 14.27 -35.42 24.73
C ASP A 19 15.11 -36.08 25.84
N PHE A 20 16.14 -35.38 26.33
CA PHE A 20 16.95 -35.83 27.46
C PHE A 20 16.10 -36.07 28.71
N ILE A 21 15.27 -35.10 29.13
CA ILE A 21 14.39 -35.22 30.29
C ILE A 21 13.42 -36.40 30.09
N SER A 22 12.80 -36.51 28.90
CA SER A 22 11.89 -37.64 28.63
C SER A 22 12.59 -38.99 28.77
N LYS A 23 13.79 -39.14 28.20
CA LYS A 23 14.57 -40.38 28.30
C LYS A 23 15.05 -40.66 29.72
N PHE A 24 15.58 -39.66 30.41
CA PHE A 24 16.14 -39.79 31.75
C PHE A 24 15.09 -40.27 32.77
N PHE A 25 13.90 -39.67 32.78
CA PHE A 25 12.83 -40.09 33.70
C PHE A 25 12.19 -41.43 33.31
N LYS A 26 12.11 -41.76 32.01
CA LYS A 26 11.70 -43.11 31.56
C LYS A 26 12.69 -44.19 31.98
N LEU A 27 14.00 -43.89 31.96
CA LEU A 27 15.04 -44.80 32.45
C LEU A 27 14.93 -45.02 33.96
N GLN A 28 14.68 -43.97 34.75
CA GLN A 28 14.42 -44.12 36.18
C GLN A 28 13.17 -44.96 36.47
N GLN A 29 12.10 -44.78 35.69
CA GLN A 29 10.89 -45.58 35.86
C GLN A 29 11.12 -47.07 35.50
N HIS A 30 11.91 -47.35 34.46
CA HIS A 30 12.31 -48.72 34.12
C HIS A 30 13.19 -49.36 35.20
N GLN A 31 14.14 -48.62 35.79
CA GLN A 31 14.97 -49.10 36.90
C GLN A 31 14.15 -49.41 38.16
N ASN A 32 13.17 -48.56 38.48
CA ASN A 32 12.27 -48.81 39.62
C ASN A 32 11.34 -50.01 39.39
N MET A 33 10.91 -50.26 38.15
CA MET A 33 10.12 -51.44 37.78
C MET A 33 10.96 -52.74 37.76
N SER A 34 12.23 -52.68 37.32
CA SER A 34 13.11 -53.86 37.32
C SER A 34 13.66 -54.21 38.70
N ALA A 35 13.87 -53.21 39.58
CA ALA A 35 14.27 -53.44 40.97
C ALA A 35 13.16 -54.14 41.79
N SER A 36 11.89 -54.01 41.37
CA SER A 36 10.77 -54.74 41.98
C SER A 36 10.65 -56.21 41.53
N MET A 37 11.48 -56.67 40.58
CA MET A 37 11.40 -58.01 39.97
C MET A 37 12.58 -58.92 40.35
N THR A 38 13.36 -58.58 41.39
CA THR A 38 14.53 -59.36 41.84
C THR A 38 14.46 -59.86 43.29
N GLU A 39 13.26 -60.12 43.80
CA GLU A 39 13.07 -60.95 45.01
C GLU A 39 12.39 -62.27 44.61
N GLU A 40 13.18 -63.31 44.29
CA GLU A 40 12.70 -64.69 44.17
C GLU A 40 12.85 -65.42 45.52
N ASP A 41 11.71 -66.00 45.92
CA ASP A 41 11.47 -67.24 46.68
C ASP A 41 11.92 -67.39 48.14
N VAL A 42 10.93 -67.52 49.06
CA VAL A 42 10.66 -68.76 49.85
C VAL A 42 9.18 -68.80 50.35
N ASP A 43 8.40 -69.72 49.77
CA ASP A 43 7.36 -70.62 50.31
C ASP A 43 6.07 -70.12 51.03
N GLY A 44 4.90 -70.67 50.60
CA GLY A 44 3.76 -70.96 51.48
C GLY A 44 2.39 -70.28 51.28
N SER A 45 1.56 -70.88 50.40
CA SER A 45 0.09 -71.09 50.55
C SER A 45 -0.99 -70.01 50.23
N SER A 46 -1.90 -70.42 49.31
CA SER A 46 -3.36 -70.22 49.19
C SER A 46 -4.01 -68.84 48.93
N LEU A 47 -4.43 -68.65 47.67
CA LEU A 47 -5.71 -68.12 47.14
C LEU A 47 -6.45 -66.99 47.91
N SER A 48 -6.46 -65.77 47.37
CA SER A 48 -7.62 -65.18 46.66
C SER A 48 -7.57 -63.64 46.54
N ARG A 49 -7.79 -63.18 45.30
CA ARG A 49 -8.39 -61.89 44.89
C ARG A 49 -7.47 -60.65 44.81
N GLN A 50 -6.94 -60.48 43.59
CA GLN A 50 -6.70 -59.24 42.85
C GLN A 50 -7.06 -57.92 43.57
N HIS A 51 -6.03 -57.11 43.84
CA HIS A 51 -6.08 -55.68 43.60
C HIS A 51 -4.77 -55.28 42.91
N SER A 52 -4.82 -55.27 41.58
CA SER A 52 -3.76 -54.74 40.73
C SER A 52 -3.69 -53.23 40.91
N SER A 53 -2.92 -52.73 41.87
CA SER A 53 -2.53 -51.32 41.95
C SER A 53 -1.31 -51.07 41.08
N GLY A 54 -1.42 -51.40 39.79
CA GLY A 54 -0.56 -50.86 38.75
C GLY A 54 -1.22 -49.60 38.21
N SER A 55 -1.12 -48.49 38.94
CA SER A 55 -1.54 -47.19 38.40
C SER A 55 -0.56 -46.83 37.29
N LEU A 56 -0.93 -47.16 36.05
CA LEU A 56 -0.41 -46.49 34.86
C LEU A 56 -0.67 -45.00 35.10
N LEU A 57 0.38 -44.25 35.46
CA LEU A 57 0.30 -42.80 35.49
C LEU A 57 -0.26 -42.36 34.13
N PRO A 58 -1.34 -41.57 34.09
CA PRO A 58 -1.91 -41.15 32.82
C PRO A 58 -0.82 -40.42 32.04
N VAL A 59 -0.60 -40.79 30.77
CA VAL A 59 0.42 -40.23 29.87
C VAL A 59 0.41 -38.70 29.84
N SER A 60 -0.71 -38.04 30.19
CA SER A 60 -0.77 -36.58 30.34
C SER A 60 0.05 -36.05 31.52
N SER A 61 0.14 -36.79 32.63
CA SER A 61 0.90 -36.42 33.84
C SER A 61 2.41 -36.36 33.57
N GLU A 62 2.94 -37.28 32.76
CA GLU A 62 4.37 -37.32 32.40
C GLU A 62 4.73 -36.14 31.48
N LYS A 63 3.94 -35.89 30.44
CA LYS A 63 4.14 -34.74 29.55
C LYS A 63 4.04 -33.42 30.30
N ASP A 64 3.09 -33.30 31.22
CA ASP A 64 2.97 -32.13 32.08
C ASP A 64 4.17 -31.97 33.01
N MET A 65 4.68 -33.05 33.60
CA MET A 65 5.91 -33.01 34.41
C MET A 65 7.11 -32.53 33.59
N ILE A 66 7.34 -33.12 32.41
CA ILE A 66 8.41 -32.72 31.50
C ILE A 66 8.28 -31.23 31.15
N ARG A 67 7.07 -30.79 30.79
CA ARG A 67 6.79 -29.37 30.49
C ARG A 67 7.11 -28.46 31.67
N GLN A 68 6.73 -28.83 32.90
CA GLN A 68 7.04 -28.05 34.11
C GLN A 68 8.54 -27.99 34.39
N MET A 69 9.30 -29.05 34.11
CA MET A 69 10.75 -29.05 34.21
C MET A 69 11.39 -28.12 33.18
N MET A 70 10.95 -28.21 31.92
CA MET A 70 11.39 -27.31 30.84
C MET A 70 11.13 -25.85 31.19
N ILE A 71 9.95 -25.52 31.74
CA ILE A 71 9.62 -24.17 32.22
C ILE A 71 10.65 -23.70 33.26
N LYS A 72 11.06 -24.54 34.21
CA LYS A 72 12.01 -24.14 35.26
C LYS A 72 13.42 -23.92 34.70
N ILE A 73 13.88 -24.81 33.81
CA ILE A 73 15.22 -24.74 33.20
C ILE A 73 15.32 -23.51 32.30
N PHE A 74 14.30 -23.29 31.46
CA PHE A 74 14.30 -22.29 30.40
C PHE A 74 13.40 -21.08 30.67
N ARG A 75 13.09 -20.79 31.94
CA ARG A 75 12.24 -19.65 32.34
C ARG A 75 12.69 -18.28 31.80
N CYS A 76 13.98 -18.14 31.46
CA CYS A 76 14.54 -16.90 30.92
C CYS A 76 14.29 -16.68 29.43
N ILE A 77 13.91 -17.72 28.66
CA ILE A 77 13.78 -17.62 27.20
C ILE A 77 12.78 -16.54 26.81
N GLU A 78 11.55 -16.63 27.35
CA GLU A 78 10.48 -15.69 27.00
C GLU A 78 10.84 -14.22 27.31
N PRO A 79 11.31 -13.86 28.52
CA PRO A 79 11.68 -12.47 28.81
C PRO A 79 12.85 -11.98 27.95
N GLU A 80 13.88 -12.80 27.70
CA GLU A 80 15.03 -12.37 26.88
C GLU A 80 14.66 -12.20 25.40
N LEU A 81 13.81 -13.06 24.85
CA LEU A 81 13.27 -12.87 23.49
C LEU A 81 12.45 -11.58 23.39
N ASN A 82 11.62 -11.29 24.40
CA ASN A 82 10.87 -10.03 24.44
C ASN A 82 11.79 -8.80 24.57
N ASN A 83 12.88 -8.88 25.34
CA ASN A 83 13.89 -7.82 25.42
C ASN A 83 14.57 -7.58 24.07
N LEU A 84 14.91 -8.65 23.35
CA LEU A 84 15.50 -8.56 22.01
C LEU A 84 14.52 -7.94 21.00
N ILE A 85 13.23 -8.29 21.06
CA ILE A 85 12.16 -7.69 20.25
C ILE A 85 12.04 -6.19 20.56
N ALA A 86 12.05 -5.82 21.84
CA ALA A 86 11.97 -4.42 22.26
C ALA A 86 13.18 -3.60 21.79
N LEU A 87 14.38 -4.18 21.83
CA LEU A 87 15.59 -3.57 21.28
C LEU A 87 15.46 -3.37 19.76
N GLY A 88 14.96 -4.38 19.04
CA GLY A 88 14.68 -4.28 17.61
C GLY A 88 13.69 -3.16 17.27
N ASP A 89 12.56 -3.07 17.99
CA ASP A 89 11.54 -2.01 17.81
C ASP A 89 12.13 -0.61 18.06
N LYS A 90 13.06 -0.48 19.01
CA LYS A 90 13.72 0.80 19.32
C LYS A 90 14.71 1.25 18.24
N ILE A 91 15.39 0.30 17.58
CA ILE A 91 16.32 0.61 16.49
C ILE A 91 15.54 1.02 15.25
N ASP A 92 14.57 0.19 14.87
CA ASP A 92 13.68 0.43 13.74
C ASP A 92 12.39 -0.39 13.92
N SER A 93 11.25 0.29 13.95
CA SER A 93 9.94 -0.37 14.06
C SER A 93 9.65 -1.34 12.90
N PHE A 94 10.28 -1.17 11.74
CA PHE A 94 10.11 -2.09 10.61
C PHE A 94 10.73 -3.47 10.86
N ASN A 95 11.58 -3.61 11.87
CA ASN A 95 12.05 -4.92 12.32
C ASN A 95 10.89 -5.86 12.71
N SER A 96 9.76 -5.31 13.14
CA SER A 96 8.55 -6.08 13.45
C SER A 96 8.02 -6.89 12.25
N LEU A 97 8.24 -6.44 11.00
CA LEU A 97 7.84 -7.16 9.79
C LEU A 97 8.63 -8.47 9.65
N TYR A 98 9.95 -8.36 9.73
CA TYR A 98 10.85 -9.51 9.65
C TYR A 98 10.60 -10.48 10.81
N MET A 99 10.51 -9.94 12.03
CA MET A 99 10.25 -10.74 13.23
C MET A 99 8.91 -11.49 13.13
N LEU A 100 7.87 -10.89 12.55
CA LEU A 100 6.56 -11.54 12.40
C LEU A 100 6.65 -12.78 11.50
N VAL A 101 7.33 -12.67 10.36
CA VAL A 101 7.50 -13.79 9.43
C VAL A 101 8.34 -14.90 10.07
N LYS A 102 9.49 -14.54 10.65
CA LYS A 102 10.41 -15.53 11.21
C LYS A 102 9.89 -16.21 12.46
N MET A 103 9.36 -15.45 13.42
CA MET A 103 8.76 -16.03 14.61
C MET A 103 7.56 -16.92 14.26
N SER A 104 6.74 -16.55 13.27
CA SER A 104 5.62 -17.41 12.83
C SER A 104 6.11 -18.73 12.27
N HIS A 105 7.21 -18.73 11.49
CA HIS A 105 7.80 -19.97 10.98
C HIS A 105 8.30 -20.88 12.11
N HIS A 106 9.02 -20.35 13.09
CA HIS A 106 9.48 -21.13 14.24
C HIS A 106 8.32 -21.67 15.11
N VAL A 107 7.26 -20.87 15.30
CA VAL A 107 6.04 -21.35 15.99
C VAL A 107 5.40 -22.49 15.23
N TRP A 108 5.27 -22.38 13.91
CA TRP A 108 4.69 -23.43 13.07
C TRP A 108 5.50 -24.73 13.15
N THR A 109 6.84 -24.65 13.08
CA THR A 109 7.72 -25.81 13.22
C THR A 109 7.55 -26.48 14.59
N ALA A 110 7.57 -25.70 15.67
CA ALA A 110 7.39 -26.23 17.03
C ALA A 110 6.00 -26.86 17.25
N GLN A 111 4.95 -26.26 16.69
CA GLN A 111 3.58 -26.77 16.77
C GLN A 111 3.40 -28.08 16.01
N ASN A 112 4.07 -28.26 14.87
CA ASN A 112 4.04 -29.53 14.13
C ASN A 112 4.71 -30.68 14.89
N VAL A 113 5.69 -30.38 15.76
CA VAL A 113 6.34 -31.37 16.61
C VAL A 113 5.44 -31.74 17.79
N ASP A 114 5.06 -30.75 18.60
CA ASP A 114 4.11 -30.94 19.70
C ASP A 114 3.45 -29.60 20.07
N PRO A 115 2.14 -29.41 19.75
CA PRO A 115 1.43 -28.16 20.03
C PRO A 115 1.40 -27.78 21.51
N ALA A 116 1.43 -28.75 22.41
CA ALA A 116 1.34 -28.55 23.86
C ALA A 116 2.73 -28.47 24.54
N SER A 117 3.81 -28.50 23.76
CA SER A 117 5.17 -28.41 24.30
C SER A 117 5.48 -27.05 24.93
N PHE A 118 6.50 -27.04 25.78
CA PHE A 118 7.06 -25.81 26.34
C PHE A 118 7.46 -24.84 25.22
N LEU A 119 8.21 -25.32 24.22
CA LEU A 119 8.72 -24.49 23.14
C LEU A 119 7.58 -23.89 22.30
N SER A 120 6.60 -24.69 21.88
CA SER A 120 5.41 -24.22 21.15
C SER A 120 4.68 -23.11 21.92
N THR A 121 4.45 -23.32 23.23
CA THR A 121 3.76 -22.36 24.09
C THR A 121 4.55 -21.05 24.23
N THR A 122 5.84 -21.15 24.53
CA THR A 122 6.71 -19.97 24.72
C THR A 122 6.87 -19.17 23.44
N LEU A 123 7.15 -19.80 22.30
CA LEU A 123 7.25 -19.09 21.01
C LEU A 123 5.90 -18.49 20.61
N GLY A 124 4.78 -19.16 20.89
CA GLY A 124 3.44 -18.64 20.68
C GLY A 124 3.18 -17.34 21.46
N ASN A 125 3.56 -17.29 22.73
CA ASN A 125 3.46 -16.07 23.56
C ASN A 125 4.30 -14.92 22.98
N VAL A 126 5.55 -15.21 22.59
CA VAL A 126 6.45 -14.23 22.00
C VAL A 126 5.91 -13.72 20.66
N LEU A 127 5.32 -14.59 19.83
CA LEU A 127 4.69 -14.20 18.57
C LEU A 127 3.56 -13.19 18.77
N VAL A 128 2.78 -13.29 19.86
CA VAL A 128 1.75 -12.30 20.19
C VAL A 128 2.38 -10.92 20.41
N THR A 129 3.51 -10.83 21.12
CA THR A 129 4.25 -9.57 21.29
C THR A 129 4.72 -9.01 19.96
N VAL A 130 5.32 -9.84 19.10
CA VAL A 130 5.79 -9.44 17.77
C VAL A 130 4.63 -8.91 16.92
N LYS A 131 3.49 -9.61 16.92
CA LYS A 131 2.28 -9.17 16.21
C LYS A 131 1.81 -7.82 16.72
N ARG A 132 1.76 -7.62 18.04
CA ARG A 132 1.38 -6.33 18.62
C ARG A 132 2.31 -5.19 18.17
N ASN A 133 3.62 -5.45 18.07
CA ASN A 133 4.58 -4.47 17.56
C ASN A 133 4.38 -4.19 16.06
N PHE A 134 4.08 -5.22 15.25
CA PHE A 134 3.69 -5.03 13.85
C PHE A 134 2.46 -4.11 13.74
N ASP A 135 1.38 -4.36 14.48
CA ASP A 135 0.19 -3.50 14.45
C ASP A 135 0.47 -2.06 14.88
N LYS A 136 1.32 -1.91 15.91
CA LYS A 136 1.77 -0.61 16.40
C LYS A 136 2.58 0.13 15.33
N CYS A 137 3.47 -0.56 14.62
CA CYS A 137 4.24 -0.03 13.50
C CYS A 137 3.30 0.50 12.40
N ILE A 138 2.34 -0.30 11.95
CA ILE A 138 1.37 0.13 10.92
C ILE A 138 0.54 1.33 11.39
N SER A 139 0.06 1.29 12.64
CA SER A 139 -0.74 2.40 13.20
C SER A 139 0.08 3.69 13.33
N ASN A 140 1.34 3.59 13.71
CA ASN A 140 2.25 4.73 13.79
C ASN A 140 2.56 5.33 12.42
N GLN A 141 2.69 4.51 11.37
CA GLN A 141 2.84 5.02 10.01
C GLN A 141 1.62 5.85 9.62
N ILE A 142 0.41 5.32 9.78
CA ILE A 142 -0.83 6.06 9.46
C ILE A 142 -0.90 7.38 10.23
N ARG A 143 -0.62 7.36 11.54
CA ARG A 143 -0.65 8.57 12.38
C ARG A 143 0.35 9.63 11.89
N GLN A 144 1.56 9.22 11.52
CA GLN A 144 2.57 10.15 10.98
C GLN A 144 2.09 10.83 9.70
N MET A 145 1.39 10.11 8.81
CA MET A 145 0.80 10.69 7.59
C MET A 145 -0.23 11.77 7.92
N GLU A 146 -1.07 11.53 8.93
CA GLU A 146 -2.12 12.47 9.36
C GLU A 146 -1.56 13.77 9.99
N GLU A 147 -0.41 13.66 10.64
CA GLU A 147 0.29 14.75 11.31
C GLU A 147 1.10 15.64 10.34
N VAL A 148 1.32 15.19 9.10
CA VAL A 148 2.05 15.98 8.09
C VAL A 148 1.33 17.30 7.82
N LYS A 149 2.07 18.40 7.97
CA LYS A 149 1.64 19.75 7.63
C LYS A 149 2.51 20.29 6.52
N ILE A 150 1.89 20.72 5.43
CA ILE A 150 2.60 21.40 4.34
C ILE A 150 2.71 22.89 4.62
N SER A 151 3.84 23.48 4.22
CA SER A 151 4.02 24.93 4.27
C SER A 151 3.15 25.60 3.20
N LYS A 152 2.32 26.55 3.62
CA LYS A 152 1.50 27.37 2.70
C LYS A 152 2.34 28.21 1.72
N LYS A 153 3.65 28.34 1.98
CA LYS A 153 4.56 29.18 1.17
C LYS A 153 5.33 28.38 0.12
N SER A 154 5.38 27.05 0.21
CA SER A 154 6.17 26.20 -0.71
C SER A 154 5.29 25.54 -1.77
N LYS A 155 5.89 25.24 -2.92
CA LYS A 155 5.30 24.29 -3.87
C LYS A 155 5.24 22.90 -3.22
N VAL A 156 4.28 22.10 -3.68
CA VAL A 156 4.00 20.75 -3.20
C VAL A 156 4.30 19.83 -4.37
N GLY A 157 5.20 18.87 -4.17
CA GLY A 157 5.49 17.80 -5.14
C GLY A 157 4.99 16.46 -4.60
N ILE A 158 5.78 15.40 -4.81
CA ILE A 158 5.53 14.11 -4.18
C ILE A 158 5.62 14.25 -2.66
N LEU A 159 4.56 13.83 -1.98
CA LEU A 159 4.44 13.98 -0.54
C LEU A 159 5.34 12.95 0.17
N PRO A 160 5.98 13.30 1.29
CA PRO A 160 6.90 12.40 1.99
C PRO A 160 6.27 11.04 2.31
N PHE A 161 5.03 11.04 2.82
CA PHE A 161 4.32 9.80 3.14
C PHE A 161 3.94 8.94 1.92
N VAL A 162 3.89 9.53 0.72
CA VAL A 162 3.68 8.78 -0.53
C VAL A 162 4.97 8.05 -0.92
N ALA A 163 6.13 8.71 -0.79
CA ALA A 163 7.42 8.08 -1.01
C ALA A 163 7.75 7.02 0.05
N GLU A 164 7.48 7.31 1.33
CA GLU A 164 7.66 6.37 2.43
C GLU A 164 6.76 5.13 2.28
N PHE A 165 5.54 5.28 1.75
CA PHE A 165 4.69 4.12 1.42
C PHE A 165 5.33 3.23 0.35
N GLU A 166 5.94 3.81 -0.69
CA GLU A 166 6.66 3.04 -1.72
C GLU A 166 7.83 2.26 -1.13
N GLU A 167 8.65 2.90 -0.29
CA GLU A 167 9.78 2.25 0.39
C GLU A 167 9.30 1.12 1.31
N PHE A 168 8.29 1.39 2.14
CA PHE A 168 7.67 0.41 3.02
C PHE A 168 7.14 -0.79 2.23
N ALA A 169 6.38 -0.54 1.15
CA ALA A 169 5.80 -1.60 0.34
C ALA A 169 6.88 -2.44 -0.35
N GLY A 170 7.94 -1.81 -0.87
CA GLY A 170 9.09 -2.53 -1.43
C GLY A 170 9.76 -3.48 -0.42
N LEU A 171 10.00 -2.99 0.79
CA LEU A 171 10.56 -3.79 1.88
C LEU A 171 9.62 -4.93 2.30
N ALA A 172 8.34 -4.62 2.52
CA ALA A 172 7.34 -5.58 2.97
C ALA A 172 7.12 -6.69 1.93
N GLU A 173 7.04 -6.38 0.63
CA GLU A 173 6.96 -7.38 -0.43
C GLU A 173 8.18 -8.30 -0.46
N SER A 174 9.37 -7.78 -0.18
CA SER A 174 10.58 -8.60 -0.08
C SER A 174 10.55 -9.55 1.12
N ILE A 175 10.04 -9.09 2.27
CA ILE A 175 10.00 -9.87 3.52
C ILE A 175 8.90 -10.93 3.49
N PHE A 176 7.71 -10.59 2.99
CA PHE A 176 6.53 -11.44 3.03
C PHE A 176 6.37 -12.31 1.78
N LYS A 177 7.39 -12.37 0.91
CA LYS A 177 7.38 -13.24 -0.26
C LYS A 177 7.17 -14.69 0.17
N ASN A 178 6.02 -15.27 -0.20
CA ASN A 178 5.59 -16.62 0.19
C ASN A 178 5.45 -16.84 1.71
N ALA A 179 5.31 -15.79 2.51
CA ALA A 179 5.14 -15.92 3.95
C ALA A 179 3.69 -16.30 4.31
N GLU A 180 3.50 -17.22 5.26
CA GLU A 180 2.17 -17.65 5.74
C GLU A 180 1.35 -16.49 6.33
N ARG A 181 2.04 -15.48 6.90
CA ARG A 181 1.43 -14.28 7.50
C ARG A 181 1.06 -13.21 6.48
N ARG A 182 1.02 -13.53 5.17
CA ARG A 182 0.68 -12.57 4.11
C ARG A 182 -0.66 -11.87 4.36
N GLY A 183 -1.65 -12.59 4.90
CA GLY A 183 -2.96 -12.02 5.23
C GLY A 183 -2.93 -10.89 6.27
N ASP A 184 -1.94 -10.83 7.16
CA ASP A 184 -1.77 -9.69 8.07
C ASP A 184 -1.23 -8.46 7.34
N LEU A 185 -0.28 -8.67 6.43
CA LEU A 185 0.26 -7.59 5.58
C LEU A 185 -0.82 -7.04 4.65
N ASP A 186 -1.63 -7.90 4.02
CA ASP A 186 -2.69 -7.46 3.12
C ASP A 186 -3.71 -6.57 3.85
N LYS A 187 -4.09 -6.93 5.09
CA LYS A 187 -4.95 -6.09 5.94
C LYS A 187 -4.28 -4.76 6.31
N ALA A 188 -2.97 -4.76 6.56
CA ALA A 188 -2.21 -3.55 6.84
C ALA A 188 -2.16 -2.63 5.61
N TYR A 189 -1.94 -3.19 4.42
CA TYR A 189 -1.92 -2.45 3.16
C TYR A 189 -3.22 -1.70 2.90
N THR A 190 -4.38 -2.36 3.04
CA THR A 190 -5.68 -1.71 2.85
C THR A 190 -5.86 -0.49 3.76
N LYS A 191 -5.34 -0.55 5.00
CA LYS A 191 -5.37 0.59 5.93
C LYS A 191 -4.39 1.69 5.51
N LEU A 192 -3.15 1.32 5.18
CA LEU A 192 -2.10 2.26 4.81
C LEU A 192 -2.46 3.03 3.54
N ILE A 193 -2.85 2.34 2.46
CA ILE A 193 -3.15 2.99 1.18
C ILE A 193 -4.35 3.96 1.31
N ARG A 194 -5.35 3.60 2.12
CA ARG A 194 -6.48 4.48 2.42
C ARG A 194 -6.01 5.72 3.17
N GLY A 195 -5.13 5.55 4.16
CA GLY A 195 -4.49 6.66 4.86
C GLY A 195 -3.71 7.58 3.92
N VAL A 196 -2.96 7.01 2.97
CA VAL A 196 -2.25 7.76 1.93
C VAL A 196 -3.24 8.57 1.09
N PHE A 197 -4.27 7.95 0.53
CA PHE A 197 -5.24 8.62 -0.35
C PHE A 197 -5.93 9.81 0.33
N VAL A 198 -6.43 9.58 1.55
CA VAL A 198 -7.13 10.62 2.33
C VAL A 198 -6.20 11.80 2.62
N ASN A 199 -4.93 11.53 2.96
CA ASN A 199 -3.97 12.60 3.25
C ASN A 199 -3.47 13.32 1.99
N VAL A 200 -3.34 12.64 0.84
CA VAL A 200 -3.08 13.32 -0.45
C VAL A 200 -4.19 14.33 -0.73
N GLU A 201 -5.46 13.91 -0.61
CA GLU A 201 -6.61 14.77 -0.84
C GLU A 201 -6.67 15.95 0.12
N LYS A 202 -6.45 15.70 1.42
CA LYS A 202 -6.36 16.75 2.44
C LYS A 202 -5.30 17.79 2.07
N VAL A 203 -4.08 17.34 1.76
CA VAL A 203 -2.97 18.23 1.40
C VAL A 203 -3.25 18.99 0.11
N ALA A 204 -3.85 18.34 -0.89
CA ALA A 204 -4.23 19.00 -2.13
C ALA A 204 -5.25 20.12 -1.91
N ASN A 205 -6.21 19.94 -0.99
CA ASN A 205 -7.20 20.96 -0.63
C ASN A 205 -6.61 22.12 0.20
N GLU A 206 -5.56 21.86 0.98
CA GLU A 206 -4.88 22.88 1.79
C GLU A 206 -3.79 23.65 1.04
N SER A 207 -3.38 23.16 -0.13
CA SER A 207 -2.32 23.75 -0.95
C SER A 207 -2.73 25.11 -1.53
N GLN A 208 -1.87 26.12 -1.32
CA GLN A 208 -2.08 27.49 -1.84
C GLN A 208 -1.20 27.83 -3.04
N LYS A 209 -0.01 27.23 -3.13
CA LYS A 209 0.98 27.55 -4.19
C LYS A 209 0.92 26.60 -5.37
N THR A 210 0.45 25.38 -5.14
CA THR A 210 0.33 24.35 -6.16
C THR A 210 -1.15 24.08 -6.38
N PRO A 211 -1.66 24.18 -7.63
CA PRO A 211 -3.06 23.88 -7.89
C PRO A 211 -3.42 22.48 -7.39
N ARG A 212 -4.63 22.35 -6.84
CA ARG A 212 -5.14 21.08 -6.30
C ARG A 212 -4.96 19.93 -7.28
N ASP A 213 -5.34 20.14 -8.54
CA ASP A 213 -5.26 19.09 -9.57
C ASP A 213 -3.83 18.63 -9.87
N VAL A 214 -2.82 19.51 -9.74
CA VAL A 214 -1.42 19.13 -9.90
C VAL A 214 -0.97 18.23 -8.74
N VAL A 215 -1.30 18.61 -7.50
CA VAL A 215 -0.93 17.80 -6.33
C VAL A 215 -1.57 16.42 -6.41
N MET A 216 -2.86 16.37 -6.76
CA MET A 216 -3.59 15.11 -6.97
C MET A 216 -2.96 14.29 -8.10
N MET A 217 -2.75 14.90 -9.27
CA MET A 217 -2.21 14.22 -10.45
C MET A 217 -0.83 13.60 -10.17
N GLU A 218 0.14 14.38 -9.67
CA GLU A 218 1.51 13.90 -9.45
C GLU A 218 1.55 12.77 -8.41
N ASN A 219 0.85 12.94 -7.28
CA ASN A 219 0.88 11.95 -6.20
C ASN A 219 0.11 10.68 -6.57
N PHE A 220 -1.07 10.77 -7.20
CA PHE A 220 -1.80 9.58 -7.64
C PHE A 220 -1.11 8.87 -8.82
N HIS A 221 -0.38 9.60 -9.67
CA HIS A 221 0.49 8.97 -10.68
C HIS A 221 1.58 8.13 -10.01
N HIS A 222 2.27 8.71 -9.01
CA HIS A 222 3.34 8.02 -8.28
C HIS A 222 2.83 6.77 -7.56
N ILE A 223 1.67 6.86 -6.91
CA ILE A 223 1.04 5.71 -6.26
C ILE A 223 0.66 4.64 -7.29
N PHE A 224 0.05 5.02 -8.41
CA PHE A 224 -0.29 4.08 -9.48
C PHE A 224 0.96 3.38 -10.05
N ALA A 225 2.05 4.12 -10.26
CA ALA A 225 3.32 3.57 -10.74
C ALA A 225 3.90 2.57 -9.73
N THR A 226 3.89 2.92 -8.44
CA THR A 226 4.33 2.05 -7.35
C THR A 226 3.54 0.74 -7.31
N LEU A 227 2.20 0.82 -7.29
CA LEU A 227 1.33 -0.35 -7.24
C LEU A 227 1.45 -1.21 -8.52
N SER A 228 1.66 -0.59 -9.68
CA SER A 228 1.88 -1.31 -10.95
C SER A 228 3.21 -2.05 -10.98
N ARG A 229 4.27 -1.45 -10.40
CA ARG A 229 5.61 -2.04 -10.32
C ARG A 229 5.65 -3.20 -9.32
N LEU A 230 5.07 -3.01 -8.14
CA LEU A 230 5.08 -4.01 -7.06
C LEU A 230 4.06 -5.14 -7.26
N LYS A 231 2.97 -4.90 -8.01
CA LYS A 231 1.93 -5.91 -8.32
C LYS A 231 1.30 -6.52 -7.06
N ILE A 232 0.95 -5.68 -6.09
CA ILE A 232 0.36 -6.10 -4.81
C ILE A 232 -1.09 -6.52 -5.04
N SER A 233 -1.36 -7.84 -5.04
CA SER A 233 -2.65 -8.41 -5.41
C SER A 233 -3.84 -7.89 -4.61
N CYS A 234 -3.66 -7.63 -3.31
CA CYS A 234 -4.74 -7.13 -2.45
C CYS A 234 -5.09 -5.65 -2.67
N LEU A 235 -4.30 -4.92 -3.47
CA LEU A 235 -4.47 -3.49 -3.75
C LEU A 235 -4.87 -3.22 -5.21
N GLU A 236 -5.39 -4.21 -5.92
CA GLU A 236 -5.77 -4.05 -7.34
C GLU A 236 -6.92 -3.05 -7.55
N ALA A 237 -7.84 -2.94 -6.58
CA ALA A 237 -8.92 -1.96 -6.61
C ALA A 237 -8.36 -0.54 -6.45
N GLU A 238 -7.49 -0.35 -5.46
CA GLU A 238 -6.84 0.92 -5.15
C GLU A 238 -5.88 1.35 -6.26
N LYS A 239 -5.23 0.41 -6.95
CA LYS A 239 -4.46 0.70 -8.16
C LYS A 239 -5.34 1.28 -9.27
N LYS A 240 -6.52 0.71 -9.49
CA LYS A 240 -7.48 1.23 -10.48
C LYS A 240 -8.00 2.60 -10.06
N GLU A 241 -8.31 2.79 -8.78
CA GLU A 241 -8.74 4.08 -8.23
C GLU A 241 -7.64 5.14 -8.38
N ALA A 242 -6.39 4.81 -8.06
CA ALA A 242 -5.26 5.73 -8.23
C ALA A 242 -5.09 6.14 -9.71
N LYS A 243 -5.19 5.18 -10.64
CA LYS A 243 -5.16 5.48 -12.07
C LYS A 243 -6.30 6.40 -12.49
N GLN A 244 -7.51 6.16 -11.98
CA GLN A 244 -8.69 6.97 -12.29
C GLN A 244 -8.50 8.40 -11.78
N LYS A 245 -8.16 8.59 -10.49
CA LYS A 245 -7.91 9.93 -9.92
C LYS A 245 -6.77 10.66 -10.62
N TYR A 246 -5.69 9.95 -10.94
CA TYR A 246 -4.62 10.51 -11.76
C TYR A 246 -5.14 11.02 -13.10
N THR A 247 -5.93 10.21 -13.81
CA THR A 247 -6.47 10.56 -15.14
C THR A 247 -7.46 11.72 -15.07
N ASP A 248 -8.35 11.74 -14.08
CA ASP A 248 -9.38 12.78 -13.91
C ASP A 248 -8.75 14.14 -13.55
N HIS A 249 -7.79 14.14 -12.63
CA HIS A 249 -7.09 15.36 -12.26
C HIS A 249 -6.09 15.81 -13.32
N LEU A 250 -5.52 14.87 -14.06
CA LEU A 250 -4.78 15.19 -15.26
C LEU A 250 -5.66 15.92 -16.28
N GLN A 251 -6.82 15.37 -16.63
CA GLN A 251 -7.75 16.01 -17.55
C GLN A 251 -8.19 17.39 -17.04
N SER A 252 -8.54 17.49 -15.76
CA SER A 252 -8.93 18.76 -15.13
C SER A 252 -7.80 19.79 -15.19
N TYR A 253 -6.57 19.37 -14.89
CA TYR A 253 -5.40 20.23 -14.96
C TYR A 253 -5.10 20.68 -16.39
N VAL A 254 -5.23 19.77 -17.35
CA VAL A 254 -5.02 20.07 -18.77
C VAL A 254 -6.10 21.02 -19.25
N ILE A 255 -7.39 20.79 -18.97
CA ILE A 255 -8.48 21.71 -19.31
C ILE A 255 -8.26 23.09 -18.68
N TYR A 256 -7.91 23.16 -17.40
CA TYR A 256 -7.62 24.44 -16.73
C TYR A 256 -6.40 25.14 -17.34
N SER A 257 -5.32 24.39 -17.58
CA SER A 257 -4.06 24.95 -18.08
C SER A 257 -4.13 25.30 -19.58
N LEU A 258 -4.91 24.58 -20.39
CA LEU A 258 -5.24 24.89 -21.79
C LEU A 258 -6.32 25.97 -21.90
N GLY A 259 -7.20 26.04 -20.90
CA GLY A 259 -8.20 27.09 -20.74
C GLY A 259 -7.56 28.47 -20.67
N GLN A 260 -6.38 28.62 -20.06
CA GLN A 260 -5.67 29.90 -20.03
C GLN A 260 -5.20 30.40 -21.43
N PRO A 261 -4.55 29.59 -22.28
CA PRO A 261 -4.21 29.99 -23.64
C PRO A 261 -5.37 30.38 -24.55
N LEU A 262 -6.56 29.81 -24.36
CA LEU A 262 -7.74 30.01 -25.22
C LEU A 262 -8.98 30.51 -24.44
N GLU A 263 -8.77 31.24 -23.34
CA GLU A 263 -9.81 31.53 -22.33
C GLU A 263 -11.08 32.17 -22.92
N LYS A 264 -10.93 33.21 -23.73
CA LYS A 264 -12.06 33.91 -24.36
C LYS A 264 -12.74 33.05 -25.42
N LEU A 265 -12.00 32.18 -26.09
CA LEU A 265 -12.56 31.24 -27.06
C LEU A 265 -13.42 30.18 -26.36
N ASN A 266 -12.89 29.60 -25.27
CA ASN A 266 -13.65 28.71 -24.39
C ASN A 266 -14.93 29.40 -23.90
N HIS A 267 -14.83 30.60 -23.32
CA HIS A 267 -15.97 31.32 -22.78
C HIS A 267 -17.03 31.64 -23.85
N PHE A 268 -16.60 31.99 -25.06
CA PHE A 268 -17.52 32.21 -26.19
C PHE A 268 -18.30 30.93 -26.53
N PHE A 269 -17.62 29.80 -26.66
CA PHE A 269 -18.26 28.53 -27.03
C PHE A 269 -19.10 27.91 -25.90
N GLU A 270 -18.70 28.06 -24.63
CA GLU A 270 -19.57 27.73 -23.48
C GLU A 270 -20.87 28.52 -23.54
N GLY A 271 -20.80 29.80 -23.92
CA GLY A 271 -21.97 30.64 -24.13
C GLY A 271 -22.86 30.17 -25.30
N VAL A 272 -22.24 29.73 -26.40
CA VAL A 272 -22.95 29.10 -27.53
C VAL A 272 -23.68 27.83 -27.10
N GLU A 273 -22.99 26.93 -26.40
CA GLU A 273 -23.58 25.67 -25.91
C GLU A 273 -24.71 25.93 -24.92
N ALA A 274 -24.57 26.91 -24.03
CA ALA A 274 -25.63 27.31 -23.12
C ALA A 274 -26.89 27.82 -23.85
N ARG A 275 -26.73 28.52 -24.98
CA ARG A 275 -27.86 28.95 -25.83
C ARG A 275 -28.53 27.77 -26.52
N VAL A 276 -27.76 26.83 -27.04
CA VAL A 276 -28.30 25.59 -27.63
C VAL A 276 -29.05 24.78 -26.56
N ALA A 277 -28.50 24.68 -25.35
CA ALA A 277 -29.15 24.00 -24.22
C ALA A 277 -30.45 24.69 -23.77
N GLN A 278 -30.60 26.00 -23.99
CA GLN A 278 -31.83 26.76 -23.76
C GLN A 278 -32.89 26.53 -24.87
N GLY A 279 -32.62 25.68 -25.85
CA GLY A 279 -33.55 25.32 -26.94
C GLY A 279 -33.43 26.17 -28.20
N ILE A 280 -32.40 27.04 -28.30
CA ILE A 280 -32.10 27.73 -29.56
C ILE A 280 -31.53 26.69 -30.54
N ARG A 281 -32.07 26.66 -31.76
CA ARG A 281 -31.56 25.73 -32.79
C ARG A 281 -30.11 26.10 -33.14
N GLU A 282 -29.28 25.09 -33.41
CA GLU A 282 -27.85 25.31 -33.69
C GLU A 282 -27.67 26.34 -34.82
N GLU A 283 -28.44 26.24 -35.91
CA GLU A 283 -28.40 27.19 -37.03
C GLU A 283 -28.82 28.63 -36.69
N GLU A 284 -29.56 28.83 -35.60
CA GLU A 284 -30.09 30.13 -35.17
C GLU A 284 -29.15 30.87 -34.21
N VAL A 285 -28.16 30.19 -33.64
CA VAL A 285 -27.16 30.78 -32.73
C VAL A 285 -26.50 32.00 -33.39
N SER A 286 -26.23 31.92 -34.70
CA SER A 286 -25.57 33.00 -35.44
C SER A 286 -26.37 34.31 -35.51
N TYR A 287 -27.66 34.31 -35.17
CA TYR A 287 -28.51 35.50 -35.07
C TYR A 287 -28.54 36.11 -33.66
N GLN A 288 -28.00 35.42 -32.65
CA GLN A 288 -27.93 35.94 -31.28
C GLN A 288 -26.87 37.04 -31.22
N LEU A 289 -27.25 38.24 -30.73
CA LEU A 289 -26.38 39.43 -30.77
C LEU A 289 -24.99 39.17 -30.13
N ALA A 290 -24.94 38.46 -29.01
CA ALA A 290 -23.70 38.15 -28.28
C ALA A 290 -22.86 37.03 -28.93
N PHE A 291 -23.44 36.23 -29.83
CA PHE A 291 -22.81 35.06 -30.44
C PHE A 291 -22.91 35.08 -31.96
N ASN A 292 -23.00 36.27 -32.56
CA ASN A 292 -23.14 36.39 -34.00
C ASN A 292 -21.80 36.11 -34.72
N LYS A 293 -21.86 36.01 -36.06
CA LYS A 293 -20.68 35.72 -36.91
C LYS A 293 -19.53 36.73 -36.72
N GLN A 294 -19.85 38.00 -36.44
CA GLN A 294 -18.84 39.05 -36.27
C GLN A 294 -18.12 38.91 -34.93
N GLU A 295 -18.84 38.62 -33.85
CA GLU A 295 -18.23 38.37 -32.54
C GLU A 295 -17.39 37.08 -32.56
N LEU A 296 -17.85 36.01 -33.24
CA LEU A 296 -17.03 34.80 -33.43
C LEU A 296 -15.69 35.12 -34.12
N ARG A 297 -15.71 35.87 -35.24
CA ARG A 297 -14.49 36.28 -35.96
C ARG A 297 -13.56 37.12 -35.09
N LYS A 298 -14.13 37.97 -34.23
CA LYS A 298 -13.37 38.82 -33.32
C LYS A 298 -12.64 37.99 -32.26
N VAL A 299 -13.32 37.01 -31.65
CA VAL A 299 -12.74 36.14 -30.63
C VAL A 299 -11.64 35.24 -31.24
N ILE A 300 -11.87 34.67 -32.44
CA ILE A 300 -10.86 33.86 -33.13
C ILE A 300 -9.58 34.65 -33.42
N LYS A 301 -9.70 35.92 -33.84
CA LYS A 301 -8.58 36.82 -34.12
C LYS A 301 -7.67 37.10 -32.92
N GLU A 302 -8.17 36.90 -31.70
CA GLU A 302 -7.35 37.07 -30.50
C GLU A 302 -6.36 35.91 -30.28
N TYR A 303 -6.53 34.81 -31.01
CA TYR A 303 -5.73 33.58 -30.88
C TYR A 303 -5.03 33.20 -32.20
N PRO A 304 -4.17 34.07 -32.75
CA PRO A 304 -3.36 33.69 -33.91
C PRO A 304 -2.39 32.57 -33.50
N GLY A 305 -1.95 31.76 -34.47
CA GLY A 305 -1.08 30.60 -34.22
C GLY A 305 0.17 30.89 -33.36
N LYS A 306 0.71 32.12 -33.43
CA LYS A 306 1.84 32.57 -32.60
C LYS A 306 1.50 32.66 -31.10
N GLU A 307 0.34 33.19 -30.74
CA GLU A 307 -0.11 33.26 -29.34
C GLU A 307 -0.43 31.86 -28.81
N VAL A 308 -1.02 31.00 -29.66
CA VAL A 308 -1.24 29.59 -29.34
C VAL A 308 0.08 28.87 -29.08
N LYS A 309 1.08 29.02 -29.96
CA LYS A 309 2.42 28.44 -29.77
C LYS A 309 3.06 28.91 -28.47
N LYS A 310 2.96 30.21 -28.14
CA LYS A 310 3.47 30.77 -26.88
C LYS A 310 2.73 30.23 -25.65
N GLY A 311 1.43 30.02 -25.76
CA GLY A 311 0.62 29.33 -24.76
C GLY A 311 1.13 27.91 -24.54
N LEU A 312 1.30 27.13 -25.60
CA LEU A 312 1.83 25.76 -25.55
C LEU A 312 3.26 25.69 -24.99
N ASP A 313 4.13 26.65 -25.31
CA ASP A 313 5.51 26.71 -24.80
C ASP A 313 5.56 26.91 -23.26
N ASN A 314 4.68 27.76 -22.72
CA ASN A 314 4.53 27.92 -21.28
C ASN A 314 3.98 26.66 -20.60
N LEU A 315 3.21 25.86 -21.35
CA LEU A 315 2.62 24.62 -20.86
C LEU A 315 3.59 23.45 -20.94
N TYR A 316 4.51 23.42 -21.91
CA TYR A 316 5.55 22.39 -22.05
C TYR A 316 6.42 22.22 -20.81
N LYS A 317 6.67 23.32 -20.07
CA LYS A 317 7.44 23.29 -18.81
C LYS A 317 6.75 22.52 -17.68
N LYS A 318 5.52 22.03 -17.89
CA LYS A 318 4.74 21.24 -16.94
C LYS A 318 4.72 19.78 -17.43
N VAL A 319 4.81 18.82 -16.49
CA VAL A 319 5.19 17.40 -16.66
C VAL A 319 4.22 16.54 -17.53
N VAL A 320 3.32 17.15 -18.32
CA VAL A 320 2.25 16.45 -19.02
C VAL A 320 2.12 16.81 -20.50
N TRP A 321 3.23 16.87 -21.21
CA TRP A 321 3.24 17.33 -22.58
C TRP A 321 2.34 16.56 -23.55
N HIS A 322 2.42 15.22 -23.55
CA HIS A 322 1.66 14.39 -24.50
C HIS A 322 0.15 14.46 -24.25
N SER A 323 -0.29 14.40 -22.99
CA SER A 323 -1.72 14.51 -22.69
C SER A 323 -2.25 15.93 -22.90
N MET A 324 -1.39 16.96 -22.80
CA MET A 324 -1.75 18.34 -23.19
C MET A 324 -1.97 18.46 -24.69
N GLN A 325 -1.10 17.87 -25.50
CA GLN A 325 -1.26 17.85 -26.96
C GLN A 325 -2.58 17.17 -27.36
N ASP A 326 -2.86 15.98 -26.81
CA ASP A 326 -4.09 15.24 -27.12
C ASP A 326 -5.36 16.03 -26.75
N GLU A 327 -5.40 16.64 -25.57
CA GLU A 327 -6.56 17.43 -25.14
C GLU A 327 -6.67 18.74 -25.92
N PHE A 328 -5.56 19.37 -26.31
CA PHE A 328 -5.61 20.58 -27.16
C PHE A 328 -6.19 20.27 -28.53
N ILE A 329 -5.79 19.15 -29.13
CA ILE A 329 -6.36 18.67 -30.39
C ILE A 329 -7.84 18.34 -30.21
N ARG A 330 -8.22 17.75 -29.07
CA ARG A 330 -9.63 17.45 -28.74
C ARG A 330 -10.47 18.73 -28.62
N GLN A 331 -10.00 19.74 -27.89
CA GLN A 331 -10.67 21.04 -27.78
C GLN A 331 -10.78 21.75 -29.13
N TYR A 332 -9.71 21.74 -29.92
CA TYR A 332 -9.73 22.30 -31.28
C TYR A 332 -10.82 21.64 -32.14
N LYS A 333 -10.88 20.30 -32.16
CA LYS A 333 -11.91 19.56 -32.90
C LYS A 333 -13.32 19.88 -32.39
N HIS A 334 -13.47 20.07 -31.09
CA HIS A 334 -14.74 20.46 -30.50
C HIS A 334 -15.20 21.86 -30.97
N PHE A 335 -14.31 22.85 -30.96
CA PHE A 335 -14.62 24.20 -31.47
C PHE A 335 -14.95 24.20 -32.96
N GLU A 336 -14.15 23.53 -33.79
CA GLU A 336 -14.45 23.38 -35.22
C GLU A 336 -15.82 22.71 -35.45
N GLY A 337 -16.15 21.70 -34.63
CA GLY A 337 -17.47 21.06 -34.65
C GLY A 337 -18.62 22.00 -34.25
N LEU A 338 -18.41 22.93 -33.32
CA LEU A 338 -19.39 23.96 -32.97
C LEU A 338 -19.50 25.03 -34.07
N ILE A 339 -18.39 25.45 -34.67
CA ILE A 339 -18.39 26.39 -35.82
C ILE A 339 -19.19 25.81 -36.98
N ALA A 340 -18.94 24.55 -37.33
CA ALA A 340 -19.61 23.87 -38.44
C ALA A 340 -21.13 23.78 -38.23
N ARG A 341 -21.57 23.48 -37.00
CA ARG A 341 -23.00 23.33 -36.66
C ARG A 341 -23.72 24.66 -36.46
N CYS A 342 -23.13 25.59 -35.72
CA CYS A 342 -23.78 26.82 -35.30
C CYS A 342 -23.61 28.00 -36.28
N TYR A 343 -22.63 27.91 -37.18
CA TYR A 343 -22.30 28.96 -38.15
C TYR A 343 -22.16 28.43 -39.59
N PRO A 344 -23.14 27.66 -40.09
CA PRO A 344 -23.06 27.06 -41.42
C PRO A 344 -22.95 28.14 -42.52
N GLY A 345 -22.12 27.86 -43.53
CA GLY A 345 -21.89 28.77 -44.66
C GLY A 345 -21.26 30.12 -44.28
N SER A 346 -20.76 30.29 -43.06
CA SER A 346 -20.12 31.53 -42.62
C SER A 346 -18.70 31.74 -43.18
N GLY A 347 -18.07 30.66 -43.64
CA GLY A 347 -16.66 30.64 -44.04
C GLY A 347 -15.69 30.98 -42.90
N VAL A 348 -16.16 30.92 -41.65
CA VAL A 348 -15.31 31.12 -40.46
C VAL A 348 -14.66 29.79 -40.11
N THR A 349 -13.35 29.82 -39.89
CA THR A 349 -12.53 28.68 -39.44
C THR A 349 -11.47 29.21 -38.48
N MET A 350 -10.85 28.34 -37.70
CA MET A 350 -9.71 28.69 -36.87
C MET A 350 -8.51 29.15 -37.73
N GLU A 351 -7.68 30.07 -37.22
CA GLU A 351 -6.51 30.62 -37.94
C GLU A 351 -5.31 29.66 -38.01
N PHE A 352 -5.40 28.49 -37.40
CA PHE A 352 -4.37 27.46 -37.36
C PHE A 352 -5.04 26.09 -37.47
N THR A 353 -4.27 25.10 -37.93
CA THR A 353 -4.73 23.74 -38.16
C THR A 353 -4.20 22.77 -37.10
N ILE A 354 -4.72 21.54 -37.10
CA ILE A 354 -4.15 20.45 -36.29
C ILE A 354 -2.67 20.22 -36.65
N GLN A 355 -2.29 20.33 -37.93
CA GLN A 355 -0.90 20.17 -38.33
C GLN A 355 -0.01 21.26 -37.72
N ASP A 356 -0.48 22.52 -37.71
CA ASP A 356 0.25 23.61 -37.07
C ASP A 356 0.44 23.35 -35.58
N ILE A 357 -0.58 22.82 -34.88
CA ILE A 357 -0.46 22.41 -33.46
C ILE A 357 0.63 21.35 -33.30
N LEU A 358 0.62 20.31 -34.13
CA LEU A 358 1.62 19.23 -34.09
C LEU A 358 3.03 19.76 -34.35
N ASP A 359 3.18 20.71 -35.27
CA ASP A 359 4.45 21.35 -35.62
C ASP A 359 4.93 22.28 -34.50
N TYR A 360 4.02 23.04 -33.88
CA TYR A 360 4.31 23.83 -32.67
C TYR A 360 4.80 22.91 -31.56
N CYS A 361 4.09 21.81 -31.31
CA CYS A 361 4.47 20.87 -30.28
C CYS A 361 5.85 20.23 -30.56
N SER A 362 6.08 19.77 -31.78
CA SER A 362 7.36 19.18 -32.18
C SER A 362 8.51 20.19 -32.04
N SER A 363 8.29 21.43 -32.46
CA SER A 363 9.27 22.52 -32.34
C SER A 363 9.62 22.84 -30.88
N ILE A 364 8.63 22.88 -29.99
CA ILE A 364 8.84 23.17 -28.57
C ILE A 364 9.61 22.01 -27.91
N ALA A 365 9.22 20.76 -28.20
CA ALA A 365 9.89 19.57 -27.68
C ALA A 365 11.34 19.40 -28.13
N GLN A 366 11.72 19.93 -29.30
CA GLN A 366 13.10 19.94 -29.79
C GLN A 366 13.95 21.06 -29.19
N SER A 367 13.32 22.11 -28.66
CA SER A 367 14.00 23.30 -28.12
C SER A 367 14.34 23.21 -26.63
N HIS A 368 13.90 22.14 -25.96
CA HIS A 368 14.12 21.82 -24.56
C HIS A 368 14.77 20.44 -24.45
#